data_AF-A0A2B2CFS0-F1
#
_entry.id   AF-A0A2B2CFS0-F1
#
_cell.length_a   1.000
_cell.length_b   1.000
_cell.length_c   1.000
_cell.angle_alpha   90.00
_cell.angle_beta   90.00
_cell.angle_gamma   90.00
#
_symmetry.space_group_name_H-M   'P 1'
#
loop_
_entity.id
_entity.type
_entity.pdbx_description
1 polymer ?
#
loop_
_entity_poly.entity_id
_entity_poly.type
_entity_poly.pdbx_seq_one_letter_code
_entity_poly.pdbx_strand_id
1 'polypeptide(L)'
;MANRTLIGIWVTIFLLSGCSLIPTNIVNQINMNQGAGYDWAGKNTIKGTITYPIYKKDKPSTTKVKISLGETSKEIRSNINNESRYPIVSGQLLVVLFGESLAKKGITDVVDTLNRDPSIGSRQYYSNGCCRWRCQ
;
A
#
# COMPACT_ATOMS: atom_id res chain seq x y z
N MET A 1 41.56 -31.26 -19.11
CA MET A 1 41.49 -29.92 -18.48
C MET A 1 40.28 -29.11 -18.95
N ALA A 2 39.90 -29.16 -20.24
CA ALA A 2 38.73 -28.45 -20.80
C ALA A 2 37.37 -28.75 -20.12
N ASN A 3 37.11 -29.99 -19.66
CA ASN A 3 35.83 -30.31 -19.01
C ASN A 3 35.66 -29.65 -17.63
N ARG A 4 36.73 -29.44 -16.86
CA ARG A 4 36.65 -28.79 -15.53
C ARG A 4 36.37 -27.28 -15.66
N THR A 5 36.93 -26.64 -16.68
CA THR A 5 36.67 -25.22 -16.99
C THR A 5 35.27 -25.02 -17.58
N LEU A 6 34.79 -25.95 -18.41
CA LEU A 6 33.43 -25.91 -18.96
C LEU A 6 32.37 -26.01 -17.85
N ILE A 7 32.54 -26.90 -16.87
CA ILE A 7 31.62 -27.03 -15.73
C ILE A 7 31.55 -25.72 -14.92
N GLY A 8 32.70 -25.07 -14.68
CA GLY A 8 32.73 -23.78 -13.98
C GLY A 8 31.97 -22.67 -14.70
N ILE A 9 32.06 -22.63 -16.03
CA ILE A 9 31.33 -21.66 -16.86
C ILE A 9 29.82 -21.90 -16.79
N TRP A 10 29.37 -23.16 -16.88
CA TRP A 10 27.96 -23.52 -16.77
C TRP A 10 27.36 -23.17 -15.41
N VAL A 11 28.09 -23.42 -14.32
CA VAL A 11 27.66 -23.05 -12.95
C VAL A 11 27.54 -21.53 -12.81
N THR A 12 28.46 -20.77 -13.40
CA THR A 12 28.45 -19.29 -13.34
C THR A 12 27.26 -18.72 -14.10
N ILE A 13 26.93 -19.25 -15.28
CA ILE A 13 25.75 -18.86 -16.07
C ILE A 13 24.44 -19.15 -15.30
N PHE A 14 24.38 -20.29 -14.59
CA PHE A 14 23.21 -20.66 -13.80
C PHE A 14 23.04 -19.78 -12.55
N LEU A 15 24.13 -19.31 -11.95
CA LEU A 15 24.08 -18.37 -10.83
C LEU A 15 23.68 -16.95 -11.27
N LEU A 16 24.01 -16.56 -12.51
CA LEU A 16 23.69 -15.24 -13.07
C LEU A 16 22.24 -15.11 -13.60
N SER A 17 21.52 -16.22 -13.82
CA SER A 17 20.13 -16.18 -14.30
C SER A 17 19.09 -15.87 -13.20
N GLY A 18 19.51 -15.80 -11.93
CA GLY A 18 18.62 -15.59 -10.78
C GLY A 18 17.87 -14.25 -10.78
N CYS A 19 18.34 -13.22 -11.49
CA CYS A 19 17.67 -11.93 -11.55
C CYS A 19 16.39 -11.94 -12.41
N SER A 20 16.22 -12.90 -13.32
CA SER A 20 15.06 -12.94 -14.22
C SER A 20 13.82 -13.62 -13.62
N LEU A 21 13.95 -14.23 -12.44
CA LEU A 21 12.86 -14.89 -11.70
C LEU A 21 12.16 -13.95 -10.70
N ILE A 22 12.60 -12.69 -10.61
CA ILE A 22 11.97 -11.71 -9.72
C ILE A 22 10.65 -11.27 -10.35
N PRO A 23 9.50 -11.46 -9.68
CA PRO A 23 8.22 -10.98 -10.17
C PRO A 23 8.27 -9.45 -10.25
N THR A 24 8.40 -8.91 -11.47
CA THR A 24 8.36 -7.48 -11.70
C THR A 24 6.91 -7.01 -11.70
N ASN A 25 6.55 -6.16 -10.76
CA ASN A 25 5.29 -5.42 -10.87
C ASN A 25 5.44 -4.40 -12.00
N ILE A 26 4.76 -4.65 -13.12
CA ILE A 26 4.74 -3.70 -14.24
C ILE A 26 4.04 -2.44 -13.73
N VAL A 27 4.73 -1.29 -13.78
CA VAL A 27 4.22 0.00 -13.25
C VAL A 27 2.84 0.36 -13.82
N ASN A 28 2.54 -0.07 -15.05
CA ASN A 28 1.26 0.14 -15.72
C ASN A 28 0.13 -0.81 -15.28
N GLN A 29 0.40 -1.76 -14.37
CA GLN A 29 -0.56 -2.75 -13.86
C GLN A 29 -0.76 -2.66 -12.35
N ILE A 30 -0.35 -1.54 -11.73
CA ILE A 30 -0.56 -1.27 -10.30
C ILE A 30 -1.22 0.09 -10.13
N ASN A 31 -2.09 0.21 -9.13
CA ASN A 31 -2.65 1.49 -8.71
C ASN A 31 -1.88 1.95 -7.46
N MET A 32 -1.44 3.21 -7.45
CA MET A 32 -0.73 3.77 -6.30
C MET A 32 -1.72 4.58 -5.45
N ASN A 33 -1.89 4.16 -4.19
CA ASN A 33 -2.68 4.88 -3.22
C ASN A 33 -2.01 6.23 -2.89
N GLN A 34 -2.74 7.33 -2.98
CA GLN A 34 -2.25 8.67 -2.59
C GLN A 34 -2.82 9.15 -1.25
N GLY A 35 -4.01 8.71 -0.88
CA GLY A 35 -4.67 9.11 0.36
C GLY A 35 -5.46 7.98 0.98
N ALA A 36 -5.31 7.80 2.29
CA ALA A 36 -6.12 6.87 3.07
C ALA A 36 -6.91 7.63 4.14
N GLY A 37 -8.14 7.21 4.39
CA GLY A 37 -8.98 7.69 5.47
C GLY A 37 -9.48 6.51 6.30
N TYR A 38 -9.41 6.60 7.61
CA TYR A 38 -9.92 5.59 8.52
C TYR A 38 -10.93 6.21 9.48
N ASP A 39 -12.10 5.60 9.58
CA ASP A 39 -13.16 6.00 10.51
C ASP A 39 -13.69 4.79 11.27
N TRP A 40 -14.33 5.04 12.41
CA TRP A 40 -14.89 3.99 13.24
C TRP A 40 -16.27 3.56 12.71
N ALA A 41 -16.46 2.25 12.48
CA ALA A 41 -17.72 1.69 11.98
C ALA A 41 -18.52 0.88 13.02
N GLY A 42 -18.03 0.78 14.27
CA GLY A 42 -18.65 -0.01 15.34
C GLY A 42 -18.15 -1.45 15.40
N LYS A 43 -18.43 -2.17 16.51
CA LYS A 43 -18.13 -3.61 16.72
C LYS A 43 -16.69 -4.06 16.32
N ASN A 44 -15.66 -3.25 16.60
CA ASN A 44 -14.27 -3.52 16.19
C ASN A 44 -13.99 -3.45 14.68
N THR A 45 -14.93 -2.91 13.91
CA THR A 45 -14.75 -2.64 12.49
C THR A 45 -14.35 -1.18 12.27
N ILE A 46 -13.39 -1.00 11.37
CA ILE A 46 -13.00 0.29 10.82
C ILE A 46 -13.48 0.41 9.37
N LYS A 47 -13.87 1.62 8.99
CA LYS A 47 -14.19 1.99 7.62
C LYS A 47 -12.96 2.64 7.00
N GLY A 48 -12.38 1.96 6.02
CA GLY A 48 -11.28 2.49 5.24
C GLY A 48 -11.76 3.11 3.95
N THR A 49 -11.24 4.29 3.64
CA THR A 49 -11.41 5.00 2.38
C THR A 49 -10.04 5.14 1.74
N ILE A 50 -9.89 4.73 0.49
CA ILE A 50 -8.65 4.80 -0.27
C ILE A 50 -8.87 5.64 -1.51
N THR A 51 -7.96 6.57 -1.79
CA THR A 51 -7.98 7.42 -2.97
C THR A 51 -6.75 7.18 -3.82
N TYR A 52 -6.96 6.98 -5.13
CA TYR A 52 -5.88 6.77 -6.07
C TYR A 52 -6.18 7.44 -7.41
N PRO A 53 -5.17 8.04 -8.08
CA PRO A 53 -5.33 8.61 -9.39
C PRO A 53 -5.41 7.50 -10.46
N ILE A 54 -6.15 7.78 -11.53
CA ILE A 54 -6.09 7.01 -12.76
C ILE A 54 -5.48 7.88 -13.84
N TYR A 55 -4.30 7.49 -14.27
CA TYR A 55 -3.60 8.12 -15.38
C TYR A 55 -4.11 7.56 -16.71
N LYS A 56 -4.47 8.46 -17.62
CA LYS A 56 -4.83 8.13 -19.01
C LYS A 56 -3.90 8.95 -19.90
N LYS A 57 -3.33 8.33 -20.95
CA LYS A 57 -2.32 8.97 -21.82
C LYS A 57 -2.75 10.35 -22.34
N ASP A 58 -4.03 10.53 -22.64
CA ASP A 58 -4.54 11.73 -23.32
C ASP A 58 -5.64 12.47 -22.54
N LYS A 59 -5.78 12.22 -21.22
CA LYS A 59 -6.81 12.87 -20.38
C LYS A 59 -6.25 13.29 -19.03
N PRO A 60 -6.80 14.35 -18.41
CA PRO A 60 -6.45 14.72 -17.05
C PRO A 60 -6.65 13.53 -16.09
N SER A 61 -5.73 13.39 -15.15
CA SER A 61 -5.79 12.35 -14.12
C SER A 61 -7.09 12.47 -13.33
N THR A 62 -7.85 11.38 -13.26
CA THR A 62 -9.10 11.34 -12.47
C THR A 62 -8.84 10.57 -11.18
N THR A 63 -9.20 11.14 -10.03
CA THR A 63 -9.11 10.45 -8.75
C THR A 63 -10.30 9.51 -8.57
N LYS A 64 -10.03 8.25 -8.22
CA LYS A 64 -11.06 7.31 -7.76
C LYS A 64 -11.00 7.14 -6.25
N VAL A 65 -12.16 6.87 -5.68
CA VAL A 65 -12.33 6.58 -4.26
C VAL A 65 -12.91 5.18 -4.12
N LYS A 66 -12.35 4.39 -3.22
CA LYS A 66 -12.85 3.07 -2.82
C LYS A 66 -13.03 3.03 -1.32
N ILE A 67 -14.10 2.39 -0.88
CA ILE A 67 -14.47 2.29 0.53
C ILE A 67 -14.69 0.83 0.85
N SER A 68 -14.14 0.36 1.96
CA SER A 68 -14.41 -0.99 2.47
C SER A 68 -14.39 -1.00 3.99
N LEU A 69 -15.00 -2.03 4.56
CA LEU A 69 -15.01 -2.32 5.98
C LEU A 69 -14.03 -3.46 6.26
N GLY A 70 -13.41 -3.42 7.44
CA GLY A 70 -12.56 -4.50 7.95
C GLY A 70 -12.14 -4.22 9.38
N GLU A 71 -11.55 -5.19 10.04
CA GLU A 71 -11.00 -5.03 11.40
C GLU A 71 -9.62 -4.37 11.36
N THR A 72 -8.88 -4.57 10.26
CA THR A 72 -7.52 -4.03 10.08
C THR A 72 -7.36 -3.27 8.76
N SER A 73 -6.38 -2.37 8.71
CA SER A 73 -6.04 -1.66 7.46
C SER A 73 -5.58 -2.60 6.35
N LYS A 74 -4.96 -3.74 6.70
CA LYS A 74 -4.55 -4.79 5.77
C LYS A 74 -5.77 -5.51 5.16
N GLU A 75 -6.76 -5.84 5.99
CA GLU A 75 -8.00 -6.47 5.53
C GLU A 75 -8.78 -5.56 4.58
N ILE A 76 -8.96 -4.29 4.94
CA ILE A 76 -9.56 -3.27 4.07
C ILE A 76 -8.85 -3.23 2.72
N ARG A 77 -7.51 -3.18 2.71
CA ARG A 77 -6.73 -3.18 1.47
C ARG A 77 -6.96 -4.44 0.66
N SER A 78 -7.01 -5.60 1.31
CA SER A 78 -7.27 -6.89 0.66
C SER A 78 -8.66 -6.89 0.00
N ASN A 79 -9.69 -6.42 0.72
CA ASN A 79 -11.06 -6.35 0.20
C ASN A 79 -11.14 -5.40 -1.01
N ILE A 80 -10.53 -4.22 -0.92
CA ILE A 80 -10.49 -3.26 -2.02
C ILE A 80 -9.70 -3.81 -3.22
N ASN A 81 -8.62 -4.56 -2.97
CA ASN A 81 -7.83 -5.22 -4.02
C ASN A 81 -8.63 -6.32 -4.73
N ASN A 82 -9.42 -7.10 -4.00
CA ASN A 82 -10.28 -8.14 -4.58
C ASN A 82 -11.35 -7.55 -5.51
N GLU A 83 -11.82 -6.33 -5.23
CA GLU A 83 -12.76 -5.61 -6.09
C GLU A 83 -12.11 -4.83 -7.24
N SER A 84 -10.78 -4.74 -7.27
CA SER A 84 -10.05 -3.90 -8.21
C SER A 84 -9.37 -4.74 -9.28
N ARG A 85 -9.42 -4.26 -10.54
CA ARG A 85 -8.75 -4.94 -11.66
C ARG A 85 -7.24 -5.06 -11.46
N TYR A 86 -6.63 -4.03 -10.87
CA TYR A 86 -5.20 -3.94 -10.62
C TYR A 86 -4.97 -3.76 -9.12
N PRO A 87 -3.95 -4.41 -8.54
CA PRO A 87 -3.64 -4.30 -7.12
C PRO A 87 -3.31 -2.84 -6.76
N ILE A 88 -3.83 -2.40 -5.63
CA ILE A 88 -3.54 -1.09 -5.04
C ILE A 88 -2.43 -1.26 -4.02
N VAL A 89 -1.33 -0.58 -4.28
CA VAL A 89 -0.13 -0.56 -3.43
C VAL A 89 -0.01 0.78 -2.72
N SER A 90 0.59 0.76 -1.53
CA SER A 90 0.76 1.96 -0.68
C SER A 90 2.00 2.79 -1.02
N GLY A 91 2.63 2.51 -2.18
CA GLY A 91 3.84 3.14 -2.74
C GLY A 91 3.95 4.65 -2.62
N GLN A 92 2.81 5.33 -2.78
CA GLN A 92 2.74 6.79 -2.86
C GLN A 92 1.77 7.37 -1.82
N LEU A 93 1.58 6.70 -0.69
CA LEU A 93 0.65 7.19 0.33
C LEU A 93 1.19 8.49 0.94
N LEU A 94 0.54 9.62 0.63
CA LEU A 94 0.98 10.95 1.07
C LEU A 94 0.32 11.37 2.38
N VAL A 95 -1.00 11.15 2.48
CA VAL A 95 -1.81 11.61 3.60
C VAL A 95 -2.68 10.49 4.15
N VAL A 96 -2.72 10.41 5.48
CA VAL A 96 -3.65 9.54 6.20
C VAL A 96 -4.53 10.39 7.11
N LEU A 97 -5.84 10.28 6.92
CA LEU A 97 -6.86 10.98 7.69
C LEU A 97 -7.48 10.00 8.70
N PHE A 98 -7.57 10.43 9.96
CA PHE A 98 -8.32 9.68 10.98
C PHE A 98 -9.57 10.44 11.40
N GLY A 99 -10.71 9.77 11.33
CA GLY A 99 -11.97 10.24 11.90
C GLY A 99 -11.83 10.45 13.41
N GLU A 100 -12.54 11.44 13.94
CA GLU A 100 -12.43 11.83 15.36
C GLU A 100 -12.79 10.68 16.33
N SER A 101 -13.82 9.90 15.99
CA SER A 101 -14.28 8.74 16.75
C SER A 101 -13.17 7.69 16.90
N LEU A 102 -12.46 7.39 15.81
CA LEU A 102 -11.34 6.47 15.77
C LEU A 102 -10.12 7.05 16.49
N ALA A 103 -9.84 8.34 16.28
CA ALA A 103 -8.75 9.05 16.95
C ALA A 103 -8.86 9.01 18.48
N LYS A 104 -10.08 9.17 19.02
CA LYS A 104 -10.35 9.08 20.46
C LYS A 104 -10.19 7.66 21.02
N LYS A 105 -10.48 6.63 20.22
CA LYS A 105 -10.34 5.22 20.63
C LYS A 105 -8.87 4.76 20.59
N GLY A 106 -8.07 5.38 19.73
CA GLY A 106 -6.67 5.06 19.51
C GLY A 106 -6.41 4.66 18.06
N ILE A 107 -5.32 5.15 17.50
CA ILE A 107 -4.92 4.93 16.09
C ILE A 107 -3.67 4.05 15.96
N THR A 108 -3.09 3.62 17.09
CA THR A 108 -1.81 2.93 17.15
C THR A 108 -1.78 1.69 16.26
N ASP A 109 -2.84 0.88 16.24
CA ASP A 109 -2.90 -0.35 15.45
C ASP A 109 -2.85 -0.07 13.94
N VAL A 110 -3.55 0.98 13.50
CA VAL A 110 -3.58 1.40 12.10
C VAL A 110 -2.22 1.98 11.70
N VAL A 111 -1.64 2.83 12.55
CA VAL A 111 -0.34 3.46 12.33
C VAL A 111 0.79 2.42 12.31
N ASP A 112 0.79 1.46 13.23
CA ASP A 112 1.77 0.37 13.28
C ASP A 112 1.71 -0.48 12.00
N THR A 113 0.49 -0.80 11.54
CA THR A 113 0.30 -1.54 10.29
C THR A 113 0.84 -0.77 9.07
N LEU A 114 0.68 0.55 9.05
CA LEU A 114 1.20 1.39 7.97
C LEU A 114 2.73 1.50 8.04
N ASN A 115 3.30 1.77 9.21
CA ASN A 115 4.75 1.89 9.39
C ASN A 115 5.50 0.58 9.11
N ARG A 116 4.86 -0.57 9.28
CA ARG A 116 5.43 -1.89 8.97
C ARG A 116 5.32 -2.28 7.49
N ASP A 117 4.62 -1.53 6.65
CA ASP A 117 4.52 -1.85 5.23
C ASP A 117 5.74 -1.28 4.48
N PRO A 118 6.62 -2.14 3.94
CA PRO A 118 7.84 -1.69 3.24
C PRO A 118 7.53 -0.95 1.93
N SER A 119 6.30 -1.06 1.43
CA SER A 119 5.87 -0.32 0.24
C SER A 119 5.62 1.15 0.53
N ILE A 120 5.54 1.55 1.80
CA ILE A 120 5.23 2.92 2.20
C ILE A 120 6.51 3.71 2.36
N GLY A 121 6.61 4.84 1.65
CA GLY A 121 7.75 5.74 1.77
C GLY A 121 7.86 6.35 3.17
N SER A 122 9.08 6.65 3.62
CA SER A 122 9.38 7.19 4.97
C SER A 122 8.78 8.57 5.28
N ARG A 123 8.12 9.22 4.32
CA ARG A 123 7.57 10.57 4.44
C ARG A 123 6.04 10.56 4.36
N GLN A 124 5.41 10.08 5.43
CA GLN A 124 3.96 10.10 5.58
C GLN A 124 3.50 11.26 6.45
N TYR A 125 2.42 11.92 6.05
CA TYR A 125 1.75 12.92 6.86
C TYR A 125 0.48 12.31 7.47
N TYR A 126 0.51 12.09 8.78
CA TYR A 126 -0.65 11.70 9.55
C TYR A 126 -1.39 12.96 9.99
N SER A 127 -2.69 13.03 9.74
CA SER A 127 -3.53 14.09 10.27
C SER A 127 -4.77 13.49 10.94
N ASN A 128 -5.08 14.04 12.10
CA ASN A 128 -6.22 13.63 12.90
C ASN A 128 -7.29 14.69 12.64
N GLY A 129 -8.56 14.31 12.54
CA GLY A 129 -9.66 15.29 12.44
C GLY A 129 -9.79 16.26 13.63
N CYS A 130 -8.88 16.20 14.60
CA CYS A 130 -8.83 17.07 15.77
C CYS A 130 -7.91 18.28 15.49
N CYS A 131 -8.49 19.46 15.22
CA CYS A 131 -7.78 20.74 15.07
C CYS A 131 -7.10 21.27 16.36
N ARG A 132 -6.77 20.41 17.33
CA ARG A 132 -6.08 20.81 18.56
C ARG A 132 -5.24 19.63 19.04
N TRP A 133 -3.92 19.85 19.16
CA TRP A 133 -2.91 18.90 19.65
C TRP A 133 -3.08 18.55 21.14
N ARG A 134 -4.26 18.09 21.53
CA ARG A 134 -4.51 17.56 22.87
C ARG A 134 -5.36 16.30 22.75
N CYS A 135 -4.72 15.26 22.22
CA CYS A 135 -5.09 13.88 22.52
C CYS A 135 -4.23 13.42 23.70
N GLN A 136 -4.44 14.05 24.86
CA GLN A 136 -4.20 13.52 26.20
C GLN A 136 -4.98 14.37 27.21
#